data_AF-A0A934TNQ3-F1
#
_entry.id   AF-A0A934TNQ3-F1
#
_cell.length_a   1.000
_cell.length_b   1.000
_cell.length_c   1.000
_cell.angle_alpha   90.00
_cell.angle_beta   90.00
_cell.angle_gamma   90.00
#
_symmetry.space_group_name_H-M   'P 1'
#
loop_
_entity.id
_entity.type
_entity.pdbx_description
1 polymer ?
#
loop_
_entity_poly.entity_id
_entity_poly.type
_entity_poly.pdbx_seq_one_letter_code
_entity_poly.pdbx_strand_id
1 'polypeptide(L)' 'MHAWVRAWCGRGLGWVAYDPTNDCLAGVDHITVAVGRDYGDVAPVRGVLRGAGAQASLHRVDVVPLAG' A
#
# COMPACT_ATOMS: atom_id res chain seq x y z
N MET A 1 -1.44 -10.86 -2.58
CA MET A 1 -1.75 -9.50 -3.07
C MET A 1 -0.68 -8.58 -2.54
N HIS A 2 -0.20 -7.64 -3.36
CA HIS A 2 0.73 -6.60 -2.96
C HIS A 2 0.08 -5.21 -3.15
N ALA A 3 0.53 -4.23 -2.38
CA ALA A 3 0.07 -2.85 -2.48
C ALA A 3 1.28 -1.91 -2.40
N TRP A 4 1.24 -0.83 -3.16
CA TRP A 4 2.25 0.22 -3.20
C TRP A 4 1.55 1.58 -3.28
N VAL A 5 2.32 2.67 -3.15
CA VAL A 5 1.76 4.03 -3.08
C VAL A 5 2.19 4.87 -4.27
N ARG A 6 1.44 5.95 -4.54
CA ARG A 6 1.85 7.01 -5.44
C ARG A 6 1.83 8.33 -4.70
N ALA A 7 2.89 9.14 -4.88
CA ALA A 7 2.95 10.49 -4.34
C ALA A 7 2.95 11.52 -5.49
N TRP A 8 2.26 12.63 -5.30
CA TRP A 8 2.30 13.74 -6.23
C TRP A 8 3.52 14.61 -5.95
N CYS A 9 4.46 14.65 -6.89
CA CYS A 9 5.73 15.35 -6.75
C CYS A 9 5.73 16.70 -7.51
N GLY A 10 4.57 17.35 -7.60
CA GLY A 10 4.42 18.64 -8.27
C GLY A 10 4.26 18.55 -9.79
N ARG A 11 4.09 19.69 -10.45
CA ARG A 11 3.75 19.77 -11.88
C ARG A 11 4.85 19.26 -12.82
N GLY A 12 6.12 19.33 -12.41
CA GLY A 12 7.26 18.92 -13.23
C GLY A 12 7.42 17.41 -13.33
N LEU A 13 7.10 16.67 -12.26
CA LEU A 13 7.33 15.22 -12.17
C LEU A 13 6.02 14.42 -12.14
N GLY A 14 4.94 15.02 -11.66
CA GLY A 14 3.64 14.37 -11.58
C GLY A 14 3.56 13.33 -10.48
N TRP A 15 2.74 12.30 -10.70
CA TRP A 15 2.59 11.18 -9.78
C TRP A 15 3.71 10.16 -9.96
N VAL A 16 4.47 9.91 -8.90
CA VAL A 16 5.53 8.89 -8.87
C VAL A 16 5.08 7.71 -8.01
N ALA A 17 5.35 6.48 -8.47
CA ALA A 17 4.95 5.26 -7.79
C ALA A 17 6.13 4.64 -7.01
N TYR A 18 5.89 4.30 -5.75
CA TYR A 18 6.90 3.80 -4.81
C TYR A 18 6.39 2.54 -4.11
N ASP A 19 7.28 1.56 -3.98
CA ASP A 19 7.07 0.36 -3.20
C ASP A 19 7.96 0.41 -1.94
N PRO A 20 7.44 0.96 -0.82
CA PRO A 20 8.22 1.13 0.40
C PRO A 20 8.55 -0.19 1.10
N THR A 21 7.84 -1.28 0.77
CA THR A 21 8.13 -2.60 1.34
C THR A 21 9.42 -3.18 0.76
N ASN A 22 9.71 -2.87 -0.50
CA ASN A 22 10.86 -3.41 -1.24
C ASN A 22 11.95 -2.37 -1.53
N ASP A 23 11.83 -1.16 -0.96
CA ASP A 23 12.73 -0.02 -1.17
C ASP A 23 13.03 0.26 -2.66
N CYS A 24 11.97 0.27 -3.48
CA CYS A 24 12.11 0.45 -4.92
C CYS A 24 10.99 1.30 -5.52
N LEU A 25 11.20 1.74 -6.77
CA LEU A 25 10.15 2.33 -7.58
C LEU A 25 9.24 1.23 -8.12
N ALA A 26 7.94 1.48 -8.13
CA ALA A 26 7.01 0.54 -8.76
C ALA A 26 7.20 0.60 -10.29
N GLY A 27 7.41 -0.57 -10.90
CA GLY A 27 7.80 -0.71 -12.30
C GLY A 27 6.90 -1.65 -13.08
N VAL A 28 7.47 -2.33 -14.08
CA VAL A 28 6.74 -3.27 -14.95
C VAL A 28 6.23 -4.50 -14.21
N ASP A 29 6.83 -4.84 -13.08
CA ASP A 29 6.45 -5.97 -12.23
C ASP A 29 5.29 -5.62 -11.26
N HIS A 30 4.87 -4.34 -11.22
CA HIS A 30 3.78 -3.84 -10.38
C HIS A 30 2.51 -3.61 -11.21
N ILE A 31 1.84 -4.72 -11.56
CA ILE A 31 0.62 -4.69 -12.38
C ILE A 31 -0.53 -4.08 -11.58
N THR A 32 -0.99 -2.89 -11.99
CA THR A 32 -2.08 -2.18 -11.30
C THR A 32 -3.42 -2.89 -11.48
N VAL A 33 -4.03 -3.32 -10.38
CA VAL A 33 -5.36 -3.96 -10.38
C VAL A 33 -6.46 -2.99 -9.91
N ALA A 34 -6.14 -2.06 -9.01
CA ALA A 34 -7.05 -1.02 -8.50
C ALA A 34 -6.27 0.20 -8.00
N VAL A 35 -6.90 1.38 -7.96
CA VAL A 35 -6.32 2.62 -7.43
C VAL A 35 -7.35 3.31 -6.54
N GLY A 36 -6.93 3.76 -5.36
CA GLY A 36 -7.78 4.46 -4.38
C GLY A 36 -6.93 5.28 -3.42
N ARG A 37 -7.58 6.12 -2.60
CA ARG A 37 -6.88 7.01 -1.65
C ARG A 37 -6.37 6.25 -0.43
N ASP A 38 -7.09 5.22 -0.02
CA ASP A 38 -6.74 4.34 1.08
C ASP A 38 -7.18 2.89 0.81
N TYR A 39 -6.91 2.01 1.77
CA TYR A 39 -7.29 0.59 1.69
C TYR A 39 -8.80 0.39 1.48
N GLY A 40 -9.63 1.25 2.07
CA GLY A 40 -11.08 1.17 1.98
C GLY A 40 -11.61 1.38 0.56
N ASP A 41 -10.87 2.05 -0.33
CA ASP A 41 -11.25 2.23 -1.74
C ASP A 41 -10.89 1.02 -2.63
N VAL A 42 -9.91 0.20 -2.22
CA VAL A 42 -9.33 -0.87 -3.06
C VAL A 42 -9.21 -2.24 -2.37
N ALA A 43 -9.86 -2.41 -1.21
CA ALA A 43 -9.74 -3.67 -0.48
C ALA A 43 -10.09 -4.89 -1.35
N PRO A 44 -9.21 -5.92 -1.44
CA PRO A 44 -9.45 -7.14 -2.23
C PRO A 44 -10.70 -7.89 -1.80
N VAL A 45 -10.99 -7.82 -0.51
CA VAL A 45 -12.10 -8.49 0.15
C VAL A 45 -12.81 -7.46 0.98
N ARG A 46 -14.12 -7.33 0.77
CA ARG A 46 -15.01 -6.55 1.63
C ARG A 46 -16.19 -7.42 2.02
N GLY A 47 -16.68 -7.24 3.25
CA GLY A 47 -17.81 -7.99 3.80
C GLY A 47 -17.48 -8.70 5.09
N VAL A 48 -18.27 -9.73 5.41
CA VAL A 48 -18.17 -10.48 6.67
C VAL A 48 -17.43 -11.80 6.42
N LEU A 49 -16.28 -11.98 7.07
CA LEU A 49 -15.60 -13.27 7.15
C LEU A 49 -16.28 -14.12 8.24
N ARG A 50 -16.74 -15.33 7.90
CA ARG A 50 -17.23 -16.32 8.88
C ARG A 50 -16.19 -17.44 9.00
N GLY A 51 -15.59 -17.56 10.19
CA GLY A 51 -14.67 -18.64 10.54
C GLY A 51 -15.04 -19.26 11.89
N ALA A 52 -14.57 -20.47 12.16
CA ALA A 52 -14.70 -21.12 13.47
C ALA A 52 -13.39 -20.98 14.25
N GLY A 53 -13.48 -20.74 15.56
CA GLY A 53 -12.32 -20.52 16.44
C GLY A 53 -11.95 -19.04 16.64
N ALA A 54 -11.03 -18.77 17.57
CA ALA A 54 -10.57 -17.41 17.87
C ALA A 54 -9.66 -16.86 16.76
N GLN A 55 -9.79 -15.57 16.48
CA GLN A 55 -8.92 -14.83 15.56
C GLN A 55 -8.24 -13.70 16.33
N ALA A 56 -6.91 -13.61 16.25
CA ALA A 56 -6.13 -12.53 16.82
C ALA A 56 -5.09 -12.07 15.80
N SER A 57 -5.00 -10.78 15.54
CA SER A 57 -3.94 -10.19 14.72
C SER A 57 -3.42 -8.90 15.34
N LEU A 58 -2.11 -8.73 15.31
CA LEU A 58 -1.40 -7.53 15.76
C LEU A 58 -0.50 -7.08 14.61
N HIS A 59 -0.63 -5.83 14.18
CA HIS A 59 0.22 -5.22 13.17
C HIS A 59 0.78 -3.92 13.73
N ARG A 60 2.08 -3.69 13.58
CA ARG A 60 2.75 -2.43 13.97
C ARG A 60 3.69 -2.00 12.85
N VAL A 61 3.74 -0.70 12.61
CA VAL A 61 4.69 -0.06 11.70
C VAL A 61 5.49 0.94 12.53
N ASP A 62 6.82 0.83 12.47
CA ASP A 62 7.75 1.74 13.12
C ASP A 62 8.40 2.63 12.03
N VAL A 63 8.61 3.91 12.31
CA VAL A 63 9.22 4.87 11.36
C VAL A 63 10.40 5.54 12.03
N VAL A 64 11.54 5.62 11.33
CA VAL A 64 12.74 6.34 11.81
C VAL A 64 12.98 7.53 10.89
N PRO A 65 13.07 8.77 11.42
CA PRO A 65 13.45 9.91 10.62
C PRO A 65 14.89 9.76 10.12
N LEU A 66 15.12 9.99 8.84
CA LEU A 66 16.47 10.13 8.29
C LEU A 66 16.97 11.55 8.59
N ALA A 67 18.19 11.65 9.14
CA ALA A 67 18.81 12.95 9.40
C ALA A 67 19.10 13.66 8.06
N GLY A 68 18.64 14.91 7.96
CA GLY A 68 18.92 15.81 6.83
C GLY A 68 20.22 16.57 7.00
#